data_AF-A0A242PBU0-F1
#
_entry.id   AF-A0A242PBU0-F1
#
_cell.length_a   1.000
_cell.length_b   1.000
_cell.length_c   1.000
_cell.angle_alpha   90.00
_cell.angle_beta   90.00
_cell.angle_gamma   90.00
#
_symmetry.space_group_name_H-M   'P 1'
#
loop_
_entity.id
_entity.type
_entity.pdbx_description
1 polymer ?
#
loop_
_entity_poly.entity_id
_entity_poly.type
_entity_poly.pdbx_seq_one_letter_code
_entity_poly.pdbx_strand_id
1 'polypeptide(L)'
;MLNIINLIDNEINSLKGSNYELKIKLNLLKKFASFLSQNTMQGKIDKIIPIIEMNTGYSEYRIMNDCESDNKELWIEYIYENNKIRLYPGDLLVKMK
;
A
#
# COMPACT_ATOMS: atom_id res chain seq x y z
N MET A 1 -11.67 14.08 -11.03
CA MET A 1 -10.71 12.96 -11.17
C MET A 1 -10.69 12.34 -12.56
N LEU A 2 -11.80 12.25 -13.30
CA LEU A 2 -11.83 11.69 -14.66
C LEU A 2 -10.78 12.32 -15.60
N ASN A 3 -10.61 13.65 -15.54
CA ASN A 3 -9.59 14.36 -16.33
C ASN A 3 -8.17 13.90 -15.99
N ILE A 4 -7.87 13.62 -14.72
CA ILE A 4 -6.56 13.13 -14.29
C ILE A 4 -6.32 11.72 -14.80
N ILE A 5 -7.34 10.85 -14.71
CA ILE A 5 -7.26 9.48 -15.23
C ILE A 5 -6.98 9.49 -16.74
N ASN A 6 -7.71 10.32 -17.50
CA ASN A 6 -7.51 10.47 -18.94
C ASN A 6 -6.12 11.02 -19.29
N LEU A 7 -5.61 11.97 -18.50
CA LEU A 7 -4.24 12.49 -18.66
C LEU A 7 -3.21 11.37 -18.46
N ILE A 8 -3.37 10.56 -17.42
CA ILE A 8 -2.47 9.42 -17.15
C ILE A 8 -2.55 8.39 -18.29
N ASP A 9 -3.75 8.10 -18.80
CA ASP A 9 -3.93 7.16 -19.92
C ASP A 9 -3.26 7.66 -21.21
N ASN A 10 -3.41 8.95 -21.52
CA ASN A 10 -2.74 9.55 -22.66
C ASN A 10 -1.22 9.47 -22.52
N GLU A 11 -0.68 9.73 -21.33
CA GLU A 11 0.75 9.63 -21.06
C GLU A 11 1.23 8.19 -21.29
N ILE A 12 0.55 7.19 -20.71
CA ILE A 12 0.86 5.76 -20.89
C ILE A 12 0.85 5.36 -22.37
N ASN A 13 -0.13 5.83 -23.14
CA ASN A 13 -0.27 5.52 -24.56
C ASN A 13 0.80 6.20 -25.42
N SER A 14 1.33 7.34 -24.97
CA SER A 14 2.39 8.07 -25.67
C SER A 14 3.79 7.46 -25.49
N LEU A 15 3.98 6.66 -24.42
CA LEU A 15 5.24 5.97 -24.13
C LEU A 15 5.56 4.91 -25.20
N LYS A 16 6.49 5.22 -26.11
CA LYS A 16 7.04 4.29 -27.10
C LYS A 16 8.30 3.61 -26.55
N GLY A 17 8.26 2.29 -26.32
CA GLY A 17 9.45 1.47 -25.98
C GLY A 17 10.13 1.78 -24.63
N SER A 18 10.78 0.76 -24.07
CA SER A 18 11.68 0.68 -22.89
C SER A 18 11.38 1.43 -21.57
N ASN A 19 10.36 2.27 -21.42
CA ASN A 19 10.09 2.94 -20.13
C ASN A 19 9.10 2.17 -19.24
N TYR A 20 9.40 0.88 -19.02
CA TYR A 20 8.56 -0.04 -18.26
C TYR A 20 8.33 0.43 -16.82
N GLU A 21 9.35 0.99 -16.17
CA GLU A 21 9.25 1.50 -14.80
C GLU A 21 8.29 2.69 -14.70
N LEU A 22 8.40 3.67 -15.61
CA LEU A 22 7.48 4.80 -15.66
C LEU A 22 6.04 4.33 -15.91
N LYS A 23 5.85 3.35 -16.79
CA LYS A 23 4.53 2.75 -17.03
C LYS A 23 3.96 2.09 -15.77
N ILE A 24 4.78 1.43 -14.95
CA ILE A 24 4.34 0.90 -13.65
C ILE A 24 3.87 2.03 -12.72
N LYS A 25 4.69 3.09 -12.59
CA LYS A 25 4.37 4.24 -11.72
C LYS A 25 3.08 4.94 -12.16
N LEU A 26 2.90 5.18 -13.45
CA LEU A 26 1.68 5.77 -14.01
C LEU A 26 0.45 4.89 -13.76
N ASN A 27 0.58 3.57 -13.94
CA ASN A 27 -0.52 2.65 -13.63
C ASN A 27 -0.88 2.66 -12.13
N LEU A 28 0.10 2.78 -11.23
CA LEU A 28 -0.15 2.94 -9.79
C LEU A 28 -0.91 4.26 -9.50
N LEU A 29 -0.46 5.37 -10.08
CA LEU A 29 -1.13 6.67 -9.94
C LEU A 29 -2.56 6.63 -10.47
N LYS A 30 -2.81 5.95 -11.60
CA LYS A 30 -4.16 5.74 -12.13
C LYS A 30 -5.06 5.01 -11.12
N LYS A 31 -4.55 3.95 -10.49
CA LYS A 31 -5.31 3.20 -9.47
C LYS A 31 -5.64 4.08 -8.26
N PHE A 32 -4.69 4.87 -7.76
CA PHE A 32 -4.96 5.84 -6.69
C PHE A 32 -6.00 6.88 -7.12
N ALA A 33 -5.87 7.44 -8.33
CA ALA A 33 -6.82 8.41 -8.85
C ALA A 33 -8.25 7.86 -8.93
N SER A 34 -8.40 6.61 -9.38
CA SER A 34 -9.70 5.91 -9.39
C SER A 34 -10.23 5.68 -7.99
N PHE A 35 -9.41 5.18 -7.05
CA PHE A 35 -9.80 4.98 -5.66
C PHE A 35 -10.29 6.29 -5.02
N LEU A 36 -9.54 7.38 -5.19
CA LEU A 36 -9.89 8.71 -4.71
C LEU A 36 -11.18 9.27 -5.35
N SER A 37 -11.49 8.87 -6.57
CA SER A 37 -12.72 9.32 -7.25
C SER A 37 -14.00 8.68 -6.71
N GLN A 38 -13.88 7.53 -6.06
CA GLN A 38 -15.01 6.73 -5.57
C GLN A 38 -15.22 6.90 -4.05
N ASN A 39 -14.26 7.50 -3.35
CA ASN A 39 -14.25 7.59 -1.89
C ASN A 39 -14.13 9.05 -1.44
N THR A 40 -14.91 9.42 -0.41
CA THR A 40 -14.77 10.74 0.21
C THR A 40 -13.54 10.72 1.12
N MET A 41 -12.62 11.66 0.91
CA MET A 41 -11.35 11.74 1.61
C MET A 41 -11.18 13.10 2.27
N GLN A 42 -10.59 13.14 3.47
CA GLN A 42 -10.25 14.40 4.16
C GLN A 42 -9.08 15.15 3.50
N GLY A 43 -8.38 14.51 2.56
CA GLY A 43 -7.20 15.08 1.89
C GLY A 43 -5.98 15.21 2.79
N LYS A 44 -5.93 14.44 3.89
CA LYS A 44 -4.82 14.41 4.85
C LYS A 44 -4.26 12.99 4.92
N ILE A 45 -2.94 12.89 5.00
CA ILE A 45 -2.24 11.65 5.33
C ILE A 45 -1.88 11.75 6.81
N ASP A 46 -2.46 10.88 7.64
CA ASP A 46 -2.18 10.83 9.08
C ASP A 46 -0.74 10.38 9.34
N LYS A 47 -0.35 9.24 8.76
CA LYS A 47 0.98 8.65 8.91
C LYS A 47 1.33 7.74 7.73
N ILE A 48 2.62 7.60 7.46
CA ILE A 48 3.17 6.61 6.53
C ILE A 48 4.05 5.69 7.36
N ILE A 49 3.64 4.43 7.52
CA ILE A 49 4.37 3.45 8.33
C ILE A 49 5.06 2.46 7.38
N PRO A 50 6.41 2.42 7.34
CA PRO A 50 7.12 1.39 6.61
C PRO A 50 7.00 0.05 7.34
N ILE A 51 6.37 -0.94 6.72
CA ILE A 51 6.37 -2.32 7.24
C ILE A 51 7.67 -2.97 6.78
N ILE A 52 8.64 -3.06 7.68
CA ILE A 52 9.90 -3.76 7.41
C ILE A 52 9.69 -5.28 7.46
N GLU A 53 10.51 -6.01 6.70
CA GLU A 53 10.52 -7.47 6.74
C GLU A 53 10.83 -7.94 8.17
N MET A 54 9.83 -8.57 8.79
CA MET A 54 10.04 -9.34 9.98
C MET A 54 10.37 -10.75 9.49
N ASN A 55 11.53 -11.30 9.86
CA ASN A 55 11.94 -12.67 9.56
C ASN A 55 10.98 -13.69 10.24
N THR A 56 9.71 -13.71 9.84
CA THR A 56 8.73 -14.70 10.24
C THR A 56 8.83 -15.81 9.19
N GLY A 57 9.17 -17.03 9.61
CA GLY A 57 9.64 -18.12 8.74
C GLY A 57 8.72 -18.54 7.58
N TYR A 58 7.52 -17.97 7.47
CA TYR A 58 6.50 -18.37 6.49
C TYR A 58 5.91 -17.22 5.67
N SER A 59 6.13 -15.93 6.02
CA SER A 59 5.66 -14.83 5.18
C SER A 59 6.43 -13.53 5.40
N GLU A 60 6.81 -12.90 4.30
CA GLU A 60 7.67 -11.70 4.25
C GLU A 60 7.05 -10.45 4.92
N TYR A 61 5.72 -10.40 5.12
CA TYR A 61 5.03 -9.21 5.67
C TYR A 61 3.84 -9.62 6.56
N ARG A 62 3.99 -9.52 7.88
CA ARG A 62 2.91 -9.71 8.86
C ARG A 62 2.81 -8.47 9.75
N ILE A 63 1.61 -7.89 9.85
CA ILE A 63 1.29 -6.91 10.91
C ILE A 63 1.09 -7.63 12.26
N MET A 64 0.95 -8.96 12.22
CA MET A 64 0.79 -9.82 13.37
C MET A 64 1.35 -11.21 13.05
N ASN A 65 2.29 -11.69 13.87
CA ASN A 65 2.79 -13.06 13.80
C ASN A 65 2.02 -13.93 14.78
N ASP A 66 1.34 -14.95 14.28
CA ASP A 66 0.60 -15.93 15.09
C ASP A 66 1.52 -16.96 15.77
N CYS A 67 2.82 -16.96 15.45
CA CYS A 67 3.82 -17.89 15.99
C CYS A 67 3.38 -19.37 15.86
N GLU A 68 2.63 -19.69 14.80
CA GLU A 68 2.09 -21.03 14.55
C GLU A 68 1.25 -21.58 15.72
N SER A 69 0.64 -20.69 16.49
CA SER A 69 -0.19 -21.06 17.63
C SER A 69 -1.56 -20.40 17.55
N ASP A 70 -2.60 -21.14 17.90
CA ASP A 70 -3.93 -20.57 18.13
C ASP A 70 -4.01 -19.81 19.48
N ASN A 71 -2.99 -19.96 20.35
CA ASN A 71 -2.91 -19.16 21.57
C ASN A 71 -2.51 -17.73 21.24
N LYS A 72 -3.49 -16.83 21.28
CA LYS A 72 -3.33 -15.39 21.01
C LYS A 72 -2.34 -14.68 21.94
N GLU A 73 -2.05 -15.23 23.11
CA GLU A 73 -1.03 -14.68 24.02
C GLU A 73 0.39 -14.82 23.45
N LEU A 74 0.59 -15.76 22.52
CA LEU A 74 1.87 -15.98 21.83
C LEU A 74 2.01 -15.11 20.58
N TRP A 75 0.97 -14.37 20.20
CA TRP A 75 0.99 -13.56 18.99
C TRP A 75 1.82 -12.29 19.20
N ILE A 76 2.64 -11.97 18.21
CA ILE A 76 3.50 -10.79 18.20
C ILE A 76 2.93 -9.76 17.22
N GLU A 77 2.43 -8.65 17.75
CA GLU A 77 1.98 -7.51 16.94
C GLU A 77 3.18 -6.72 16.39
N TYR A 78 3.03 -6.16 15.19
CA TYR A 78 4.01 -5.23 14.64
C TYR A 78 4.02 -3.93 15.45
N ILE A 79 5.22 -3.53 15.87
CA ILE A 79 5.45 -2.31 16.66
C ILE A 79 6.32 -1.36 15.82
N TYR A 80 5.83 -0.12 15.66
CA TYR A 80 6.56 0.97 15.04
C TYR A 80 6.52 2.18 15.97
N GLU A 81 7.68 2.78 16.27
CA GLU A 81 7.82 3.90 17.22
C GLU A 81 7.12 3.64 18.57
N ASN A 82 7.36 2.46 19.16
CA ASN A 82 6.75 2.01 20.42
C ASN A 82 5.21 1.89 20.39
N ASN A 83 4.59 1.93 19.21
CA ASN A 83 3.15 1.79 19.04
C ASN A 83 2.80 0.51 18.29
N LYS A 84 1.81 -0.23 18.80
CA LYS A 84 1.18 -1.34 18.11
C LYS A 84 0.43 -0.84 16.88
N ILE A 85 0.73 -1.41 15.72
CA ILE A 85 0.13 -0.99 14.45
C ILE A 85 -1.10 -1.85 14.16
N ARG A 86 -2.19 -1.17 13.83
CA ARG A 86 -3.48 -1.77 13.46
C ARG A 86 -3.94 -1.17 12.15
N LEU A 87 -4.58 -1.98 11.33
CA LEU A 87 -5.27 -1.52 10.12
C LEU A 87 -6.73 -1.22 10.45
N TYR A 88 -7.22 -0.10 9.95
CA TYR A 88 -8.60 0.32 10.03
C TYR A 88 -9.21 0.41 8.62
N PRO A 89 -10.54 0.35 8.50
CA PRO A 89 -11.21 0.60 7.22
C PRO A 89 -10.76 1.94 6.61
N GLY A 90 -10.30 1.90 5.36
CA GLY A 90 -9.78 3.07 4.65
C GLY A 90 -8.26 3.18 4.61
N ASP A 91 -7.53 2.40 5.41
CA ASP A 91 -6.06 2.34 5.32
C ASP A 91 -5.61 1.72 3.99
N LEU A 92 -4.48 2.20 3.48
CA LEU A 92 -3.88 1.73 2.23
C LEU A 92 -2.58 0.95 2.51
N LEU A 93 -2.55 -0.31 2.10
CA LEU A 93 -1.34 -1.12 2.11
C LEU A 93 -0.70 -1.12 0.72
N VAL A 94 0.57 -0.69 0.64
CA VAL A 94 1.34 -0.62 -0.61
C VAL A 94 2.60 -1.47 -0.49
N LYS A 95 2.70 -2.54 -1.29
CA LYS A 95 3.94 -3.34 -1.39
C LYS A 95 4.95 -2.62 -2.28
N MET A 96 6.10 -2.28 -1.73
CA MET A 96 7.25 -1.77 -2.48
C MET A 96 8.13 -2.95 -2.94
N LYS A 97 8.80 -2.81 -4.08
CA LYS A 97 9.77 -3.77 -4.63
C LYS A 97 11.05 -3.03 -4.99
#